data_AF-A0A2R5L2W1-F1
#
_entry.id   AF-A0A2R5L2W1-F1
#
_cell.length_a   1.000
_cell.length_b   1.000
_cell.length_c   1.000
_cell.angle_alpha   90.00
_cell.angle_beta   90.00
_cell.angle_gamma   90.00
#
_symmetry.space_group_name_H-M   'P 1'
#
loop_
_entity.id
_entity.type
_entity.pdbx_description
1 polymer ?
#
loop_
_entity_poly.entity_id
_entity_poly.type
_entity_poly.pdbx_seq_one_letter_code
_entity_poly.pdbx_strand_id
1 'polypeptide(L)'
;GEVKNIKIVLRGALTNSVDALAFETLIPKSIVQRYVSLLTEHRRIILSGPPGTGKTFLAQKLAEFLVCRLNKDPTPGNIATFNVDPKNSKDLGSYLSHISEQCDNTENHLPLVIILDNLHHAGALTEVFNGFLSAKYTQCPYIIGTMNQATSCSTTNLQLHHNFRWVLMANHMEPVKGVLSRVARRRLTHAEVEA
;
A
#
# COMPACT_ATOMS: atom_id res chain seq x y z
N GLY A 1 -0.06 44.00 23.58
CA GLY A 1 -0.38 43.60 22.19
C GLY A 1 -1.18 42.33 22.24
N GLU A 2 -2.44 42.37 21.82
CA GLU A 2 -3.38 41.25 21.91
C GLU A 2 -3.05 40.16 20.89
N VAL A 3 -2.69 38.97 21.36
CA VAL A 3 -2.59 37.77 20.51
C VAL A 3 -4.00 37.20 20.35
N LYS A 4 -4.64 37.48 19.21
CA LYS A 4 -6.04 37.05 18.92
C LYS A 4 -6.17 35.66 18.31
N ASN A 5 -5.06 34.98 17.98
CA ASN A 5 -5.10 33.68 17.31
C ASN A 5 -4.09 32.70 17.92
N ILE A 6 -4.59 31.65 18.57
CA ILE A 6 -3.79 30.51 19.00
C ILE A 6 -3.97 29.40 17.95
N LYS A 7 -2.92 29.15 17.16
CA LYS A 7 -2.92 28.07 16.16
C LYS A 7 -2.42 26.78 16.82
N ILE A 8 -3.34 25.87 17.15
CA ILE A 8 -3.00 24.53 17.63
C ILE A 8 -2.73 23.65 16.41
N VAL A 9 -1.53 23.10 16.30
CA VAL A 9 -1.14 22.17 15.24
C VAL A 9 -0.79 20.84 15.89
N LEU A 10 -1.49 19.78 15.49
CA LEU A 10 -1.17 18.43 15.94
C LEU A 10 0.20 18.03 15.36
N ARG A 11 1.20 17.81 16.22
CA ARG A 11 2.49 17.25 15.77
C ARG A 11 2.23 15.96 14.99
N GLY A 12 2.82 15.85 13.80
CA GLY A 12 2.62 14.69 12.94
C GLY A 12 1.52 14.84 11.87
N ALA A 13 0.55 15.74 12.04
CA ALA A 13 -0.52 15.95 11.06
C ALA A 13 -0.05 16.67 9.79
N LEU A 14 0.95 17.55 9.91
CA LEU A 14 1.57 18.25 8.77
C LEU A 14 2.82 17.55 8.23
N THR A 15 3.41 16.66 9.02
CA THR A 15 4.65 15.96 8.70
C THR A 15 4.30 14.50 8.46
N ASN A 16 3.77 14.12 7.30
CA ASN A 16 3.32 12.77 6.91
C ASN A 16 3.91 11.63 7.78
N SER A 17 3.32 11.44 8.95
CA SER A 17 3.88 10.66 10.04
C SER A 17 3.05 9.41 10.19
N VAL A 18 3.65 8.39 10.80
CA VAL A 18 2.92 7.15 11.09
C VAL A 18 1.70 7.44 11.97
N ASP A 19 1.74 8.48 12.79
CA ASP A 19 0.61 8.97 13.59
C ASP A 19 -0.56 9.47 12.72
N ALA A 20 -0.27 10.28 11.69
CA ALA A 20 -1.30 10.74 10.75
C ALA A 20 -1.92 9.57 9.98
N LEU A 21 -1.09 8.64 9.49
CA LEU A 21 -1.58 7.46 8.78
C LEU A 21 -2.43 6.55 9.69
N ALA A 22 -2.04 6.36 10.95
CA ALA A 22 -2.83 5.62 11.94
C ALA A 22 -4.17 6.30 12.24
N PHE A 23 -4.17 7.63 12.34
CA PHE A 23 -5.38 8.42 12.54
C PHE A 23 -6.33 8.34 11.33
N GLU A 24 -5.81 8.44 10.11
CA GLU A 24 -6.61 8.33 8.88
C GLU A 24 -7.20 6.93 8.70
N THR A 25 -6.37 5.90 8.83
CA THR A 25 -6.78 4.50 8.59
C THR A 25 -7.58 3.91 9.76
N LEU A 26 -7.56 4.55 10.93
CA LEU A 26 -8.09 4.00 12.18
C LEU A 26 -7.47 2.64 12.53
N ILE A 27 -6.21 2.43 12.18
CA ILE A 27 -5.44 1.23 12.52
C ILE A 27 -4.47 1.60 13.65
N PRO A 28 -4.25 0.71 14.64
CA PRO A 28 -3.28 0.98 15.70
C PRO A 28 -1.89 1.33 15.13
N LYS A 29 -1.26 2.37 15.69
CA LYS A 29 0.05 2.87 15.24
C LYS A 29 1.10 1.77 15.10
N SER A 30 1.16 0.82 16.04
CA SER A 30 2.10 -0.30 16.02
C SER A 30 1.97 -1.17 14.76
N ILE A 31 0.75 -1.38 14.29
CA ILE A 31 0.44 -2.18 13.10
C ILE A 31 0.81 -1.41 11.83
N VAL A 32 0.42 -0.13 11.76
CA VAL A 32 0.80 0.74 10.64
C VAL A 32 2.31 0.87 10.53
N GLN A 33 3.00 1.07 11.66
CA GLN A 33 4.46 1.16 11.72
C GLN A 33 5.10 -0.11 11.17
N ARG A 34 4.58 -1.29 11.55
CA ARG A 34 5.05 -2.57 11.01
C ARG A 34 4.90 -2.64 9.48
N TYR A 35 3.79 -2.20 8.92
CA TYR A 35 3.60 -2.20 7.45
C TYR A 35 4.54 -1.25 6.74
N VAL A 36 4.73 -0.05 7.30
CA VAL A 36 5.71 0.92 6.78
C VAL A 36 7.12 0.36 6.85
N SER A 37 7.50 -0.32 7.94
CA SER A 37 8.81 -0.98 8.06
C SER A 37 8.98 -2.07 7.00
N LEU A 38 8.00 -2.96 6.83
CA LEU A 38 8.04 -4.01 5.79
C LEU A 38 8.19 -3.42 4.39
N LEU A 39 7.47 -2.34 4.09
CA LEU A 39 7.59 -1.63 2.81
C LEU A 39 8.95 -0.97 2.63
N THR A 40 9.50 -0.35 3.67
CA THR A 40 10.80 0.34 3.59
C THR A 40 11.94 -0.67 3.38
N GLU A 41 11.86 -1.84 4.02
CA GLU A 41 12.90 -2.87 3.97
C GLU A 41 12.81 -3.75 2.71
N HIS A 42 11.59 -4.22 2.39
CA HIS A 42 11.39 -5.21 1.33
C HIS A 42 10.86 -4.61 0.01
N ARG A 43 10.39 -3.36 0.02
CA ARG A 43 9.75 -2.65 -1.10
C ARG A 43 8.52 -3.31 -1.72
N ARG A 44 8.23 -4.58 -1.38
CA ARG A 44 7.23 -5.42 -2.02
C ARG A 44 6.40 -6.10 -0.95
N ILE A 45 5.12 -5.74 -0.86
CA ILE A 45 4.18 -6.36 0.09
C ILE A 45 2.94 -6.87 -0.63
N ILE A 46 2.29 -7.88 -0.06
CA ILE A 46 0.98 -8.36 -0.49
C ILE A 46 0.04 -8.33 0.70
N LEU A 47 -1.04 -7.57 0.57
CA LEU A 47 -2.18 -7.58 1.49
C LEU A 47 -3.14 -8.69 1.06
N SER A 48 -3.30 -9.72 1.91
CA SER A 48 -4.17 -10.86 1.64
C SER A 48 -5.24 -10.99 2.71
N GLY A 49 -6.47 -11.33 2.34
CA GLY A 49 -7.57 -11.51 3.28
C GLY A 49 -8.93 -11.59 2.59
N PRO A 50 -10.01 -11.81 3.33
CA PRO A 50 -11.36 -11.86 2.77
C PRO A 50 -11.73 -10.60 1.97
N PRO A 51 -12.64 -10.69 0.98
CA PRO A 51 -13.17 -9.52 0.31
C PRO A 51 -13.86 -8.58 1.31
N GLY A 52 -13.85 -7.27 1.03
CA GLY A 52 -14.46 -6.27 1.91
C GLY A 52 -13.66 -5.87 3.16
N THR A 53 -12.46 -6.42 3.38
CA THR A 53 -11.60 -6.07 4.54
C THR A 53 -10.81 -4.77 4.36
N GLY A 54 -10.99 -4.04 3.24
CA GLY A 54 -10.33 -2.76 2.99
C GLY A 54 -8.87 -2.87 2.53
N LYS A 55 -8.45 -4.00 1.92
CA LYS A 55 -7.09 -4.20 1.38
C LYS A 55 -6.68 -3.09 0.42
N THR A 56 -7.52 -2.80 -0.57
CA THR A 56 -7.27 -1.76 -1.58
C THR A 56 -7.18 -0.36 -0.95
N PHE A 57 -8.07 -0.06 -0.01
CA PHE A 57 -8.01 1.20 0.75
C PHE A 57 -6.70 1.36 1.52
N LEU A 58 -6.26 0.30 2.22
CA LEU A 58 -5.00 0.32 2.94
C LEU A 58 -3.80 0.43 2.00
N ALA A 59 -3.84 -0.26 0.85
CA ALA A 59 -2.79 -0.17 -0.17
C ALA A 59 -2.64 1.26 -0.69
N GLN A 60 -3.76 1.93 -0.99
CA GLN A 60 -3.80 3.33 -1.43
C GLN A 60 -3.17 4.25 -0.37
N LYS A 61 -3.59 4.11 0.89
CA LYS A 61 -3.10 4.93 2.00
C LYS A 61 -1.61 4.72 2.29
N LEU A 62 -1.13 3.49 2.17
CA LEU A 62 0.30 3.19 2.29
C LEU A 62 1.10 3.78 1.11
N ALA A 63 0.57 3.73 -0.11
CA ALA A 63 1.22 4.33 -1.28
C ALA A 63 1.32 5.86 -1.16
N GLU A 64 0.22 6.52 -0.80
CA GLU A 64 0.18 7.96 -0.52
C GLU A 64 1.22 8.34 0.53
N PHE A 65 1.25 7.61 1.65
CA PHE A 65 2.22 7.83 2.72
C PHE A 65 3.67 7.68 2.25
N LEU A 66 3.99 6.66 1.44
CA LEU A 66 5.34 6.44 0.92
C LEU A 66 5.80 7.56 -0.02
N VAL A 67 4.94 7.98 -0.95
CA VAL A 67 5.26 9.06 -1.91
C VAL A 67 5.50 10.37 -1.18
N CYS A 68 4.60 10.70 -0.26
CA CYS A 68 4.72 11.83 0.64
C CYS A 68 6.02 11.81 1.46
N ARG A 69 6.40 10.65 2.01
CA ARG A 69 7.65 10.48 2.77
C ARG A 69 8.90 10.68 1.92
N LEU A 70 8.79 10.47 0.61
CA LEU A 70 9.85 10.75 -0.37
C LEU A 70 9.85 12.20 -0.87
N ASN A 71 9.11 13.10 -0.21
CA ASN A 71 8.95 14.52 -0.58
C ASN A 71 8.39 14.73 -1.99
N LYS A 72 7.53 13.82 -2.46
CA LYS A 72 6.77 13.98 -3.69
C LYS A 72 5.27 14.02 -3.38
N ASP A 73 4.50 14.58 -4.29
CA ASP A 73 3.05 14.59 -4.18
C ASP A 73 2.43 13.26 -4.70
N PRO A 74 1.36 12.76 -4.06
CA PRO A 74 0.66 11.53 -4.45
C PRO A 74 -0.19 11.75 -5.72
N THR A 75 0.48 12.11 -6.81
CA THR A 75 -0.14 12.28 -8.13
C THR A 75 -0.21 10.94 -8.87
N PRO A 76 -1.09 10.80 -9.88
CA PRO A 76 -1.16 9.60 -10.72
C PRO A 76 0.15 9.25 -11.44
N GLY A 77 1.07 10.22 -11.58
CA GLY A 77 2.42 9.98 -12.11
C GLY A 77 3.38 9.29 -11.12
N ASN A 78 3.14 9.42 -9.81
CA ASN A 78 3.95 8.80 -8.76
C ASN A 78 3.33 7.52 -8.19
N ILE A 79 2.01 7.37 -8.26
CA ILE A 79 1.28 6.17 -7.83
C ILE A 79 0.54 5.59 -9.02
N ALA A 80 1.02 4.45 -9.54
CA ALA A 80 0.32 3.70 -10.56
C ALA A 80 -0.56 2.62 -9.92
N THR A 81 -1.78 2.43 -10.42
CA THR A 81 -2.67 1.35 -9.97
C THR A 81 -3.06 0.48 -11.15
N PHE A 82 -2.84 -0.82 -11.04
CA PHE A 82 -3.25 -1.81 -12.02
C PHE A 82 -4.25 -2.76 -11.38
N ASN A 83 -5.51 -2.73 -11.85
CA ASN A 83 -6.52 -3.68 -11.43
C ASN A 83 -6.46 -4.93 -12.32
N VAL A 84 -6.23 -6.09 -11.71
CA VAL A 84 -6.12 -7.35 -12.45
C VAL A 84 -7.49 -8.00 -12.63
N ASP A 85 -7.79 -8.29 -13.88
CA ASP A 85 -8.93 -9.05 -14.34
C ASP A 85 -8.44 -10.26 -15.17
N PRO A 86 -9.23 -11.34 -15.27
CA PRO A 86 -8.84 -12.51 -16.06
C PRO A 86 -8.51 -12.17 -17.53
N LYS A 87 -9.12 -11.11 -18.07
CA LYS A 87 -8.93 -10.62 -19.45
C LYS A 87 -7.61 -9.88 -19.68
N ASN A 88 -7.09 -9.18 -18.67
CA ASN A 88 -5.90 -8.32 -18.77
C ASN A 88 -4.68 -8.92 -18.04
N SER A 89 -4.77 -10.17 -17.59
CA SER A 89 -3.71 -10.84 -16.82
C SER A 89 -2.37 -10.96 -17.56
N LYS A 90 -2.40 -11.03 -18.90
CA LYS A 90 -1.20 -11.01 -19.75
C LYS A 90 -0.56 -9.62 -19.82
N ASP A 91 -1.38 -8.57 -19.83
CA ASP A 91 -0.93 -7.18 -19.91
C ASP A 91 -0.14 -6.78 -18.67
N LEU A 92 -0.47 -7.36 -17.50
CA LEU A 92 0.27 -7.15 -16.26
C LEU A 92 1.75 -7.53 -16.39
N GLY A 93 2.05 -8.68 -17.00
CA GLY A 93 3.42 -9.13 -17.21
C GLY A 93 4.19 -8.17 -18.12
N SER A 94 3.59 -7.79 -19.25
CA SER A 94 4.17 -6.82 -20.18
C SER A 94 4.39 -5.45 -19.54
N TYR A 95 3.44 -4.98 -18.73
CA TYR A 95 3.55 -3.72 -17.99
C TYR A 95 4.73 -3.73 -17.01
N LEU A 96 4.89 -4.81 -16.23
CA LEU A 96 6.00 -4.92 -15.28
C LEU A 96 7.35 -5.07 -15.99
N SER A 97 7.43 -5.81 -17.10
CA SER A 97 8.65 -5.91 -17.90
C SER A 97 9.06 -4.55 -18.47
N HIS A 98 8.11 -3.78 -19.00
CA HIS A 98 8.37 -2.42 -19.50
C HIS A 98 8.90 -1.49 -18.39
N ILE A 99 8.36 -1.59 -17.17
CA ILE A 99 8.88 -0.82 -16.02
C ILE A 99 10.30 -1.28 -15.65
N SER A 100 10.56 -2.59 -15.67
CA SER A 100 11.89 -3.16 -15.40
C SER A 100 12.94 -2.65 -16.39
N GLU A 101 12.63 -2.65 -17.69
CA GLU A 101 13.51 -2.13 -18.75
C GLU A 101 13.79 -0.64 -18.63
N GLN A 102 12.81 0.14 -18.16
CA GLN A 102 12.97 1.56 -17.93
C GLN A 102 13.72 1.90 -16.64
N CYS A 103 13.87 0.96 -15.69
CA CYS A 103 14.54 1.24 -14.41
C CYS A 103 16.02 1.64 -14.55
N ASP A 104 16.71 1.16 -15.60
CA ASP A 104 18.10 1.57 -15.87
C ASP A 104 18.19 2.93 -16.59
N ASN A 105 17.09 3.41 -17.19
CA ASN A 105 17.02 4.66 -17.95
C ASN A 105 16.48 5.80 -17.08
N THR A 106 17.39 6.63 -16.54
CA THR A 106 17.06 7.74 -15.63
C THR A 106 16.21 8.87 -16.22
N GLU A 107 15.98 8.86 -17.54
CA GLU A 107 15.22 9.90 -18.25
C GLU A 107 13.70 9.66 -18.21
N ASN A 108 13.25 8.44 -17.90
CA ASN A 108 11.83 8.11 -17.85
C ASN A 108 11.22 8.31 -16.46
N HIS A 109 10.10 9.05 -16.40
CA HIS A 109 9.36 9.29 -15.17
C HIS A 109 8.56 8.05 -14.74
N LEU A 110 9.25 7.10 -14.11
CA LEU A 110 8.64 5.91 -13.52
C LEU A 110 7.78 6.26 -12.30
N PRO A 111 6.67 5.53 -12.05
CA PRO A 111 5.94 5.66 -10.80
C PRO A 111 6.85 5.27 -9.63
N LEU A 112 6.66 5.89 -8.47
CA LEU A 112 7.38 5.52 -7.25
C LEU A 112 6.76 4.27 -6.60
N VAL A 113 5.43 4.16 -6.66
CA VAL A 113 4.67 3.05 -6.07
C VAL A 113 3.72 2.49 -7.11
N ILE A 114 3.65 1.17 -7.20
CA ILE A 114 2.72 0.42 -8.05
C ILE A 114 1.79 -0.38 -7.13
N ILE A 115 0.50 -0.12 -7.25
CA ILE A 115 -0.55 -0.89 -6.59
C ILE A 115 -1.06 -1.93 -7.60
N LEU A 116 -0.99 -3.21 -7.23
CA LEU A 116 -1.52 -4.31 -8.02
C LEU A 116 -2.76 -4.86 -7.32
N ASP A 117 -3.94 -4.44 -7.76
CA ASP A 117 -5.20 -4.82 -7.14
C ASP A 117 -5.72 -6.13 -7.73
N ASN A 118 -6.36 -6.96 -6.89
CA ASN A 118 -6.98 -8.22 -7.31
C ASN A 118 -6.04 -9.23 -7.99
N LEU A 119 -4.80 -9.35 -7.51
CA LEU A 119 -3.79 -10.29 -8.02
C LEU A 119 -4.22 -11.76 -8.06
N HIS A 120 -5.28 -12.13 -7.33
CA HIS A 120 -5.87 -13.48 -7.39
C HIS A 120 -6.54 -13.80 -8.74
N HIS A 121 -6.82 -12.80 -9.58
CA HIS A 121 -7.26 -12.98 -10.96
C HIS A 121 -6.09 -13.16 -11.94
N ALA A 122 -4.86 -12.88 -11.52
CA ALA A 122 -3.69 -13.19 -12.33
C ALA A 122 -3.50 -14.72 -12.36
N GLY A 123 -3.00 -15.23 -13.49
CA GLY A 123 -2.60 -16.62 -13.62
C GLY A 123 -1.35 -16.95 -12.81
N ALA A 124 -0.32 -17.47 -13.46
CA ALA A 124 0.95 -17.78 -12.80
C ALA A 124 1.69 -16.49 -12.35
N LEU A 125 1.43 -16.03 -11.13
CA LEU A 125 2.06 -14.83 -10.55
C LEU A 125 3.60 -14.90 -10.61
N THR A 126 4.18 -16.08 -10.44
CA THR A 126 5.64 -16.30 -10.56
C THR A 126 6.17 -15.90 -11.94
N GLU A 127 5.48 -16.29 -13.02
CA GLU A 127 5.89 -15.94 -14.38
C GLU A 127 5.77 -14.44 -14.63
N VAL A 128 4.69 -13.83 -14.15
CA VAL A 128 4.43 -12.39 -14.24
C VAL A 128 5.55 -11.58 -13.57
N PHE A 129 6.00 -11.99 -12.39
CA PHE A 129 7.03 -11.26 -11.65
C PHE A 129 8.47 -11.65 -12.03
N ASN A 130 8.69 -12.74 -12.78
CA ASN A 130 10.03 -13.12 -13.24
C ASN A 130 10.66 -12.05 -14.12
N GLY A 131 9.87 -11.42 -15.01
CA GLY A 131 10.34 -10.29 -15.84
C GLY A 131 10.74 -9.05 -15.02
N PHE A 132 10.22 -8.93 -13.80
CA PHE A 132 10.47 -7.80 -12.90
C PHE A 132 11.67 -8.01 -11.94
N LEU A 133 12.30 -9.20 -11.95
CA LEU A 133 13.43 -9.51 -11.08
C LEU A 133 14.79 -9.00 -11.58
N SER A 134 14.93 -8.74 -12.88
CA SER A 134 16.23 -8.38 -13.47
C SER A 134 16.66 -6.94 -13.18
N ALA A 135 15.71 -6.03 -12.89
CA ALA A 135 16.03 -4.65 -12.58
C ALA A 135 16.70 -4.50 -11.21
N LYS A 136 17.61 -3.52 -11.10
CA LYS A 136 18.30 -3.22 -9.84
C LYS A 136 17.29 -2.89 -8.74
N TYR A 137 17.35 -3.67 -7.67
CA TYR A 137 16.42 -3.61 -6.53
C TYR A 137 16.26 -2.21 -5.92
N THR A 138 17.30 -1.37 -5.99
CA THR A 138 17.31 -0.01 -5.42
C THR A 138 16.64 1.05 -6.31
N GLN A 139 16.53 0.80 -7.62
CA GLN A 139 15.89 1.70 -8.60
C GLN A 139 14.45 1.31 -8.93
N CYS A 140 14.02 0.09 -8.54
CA CYS A 140 12.66 -0.36 -8.76
C CYS A 140 11.64 0.36 -7.85
N PRO A 141 10.41 0.59 -8.34
CA PRO A 141 9.30 1.10 -7.55
C PRO A 141 8.88 0.16 -6.41
N TYR A 142 8.22 0.74 -5.42
CA TYR A 142 7.54 -0.03 -4.37
C TYR A 142 6.33 -0.76 -4.97
N ILE A 143 6.09 -2.01 -4.59
CA ILE A 143 4.93 -2.78 -5.03
C ILE A 143 4.03 -3.09 -3.83
N ILE A 144 2.76 -2.75 -3.96
CA ILE A 144 1.71 -3.11 -3.01
C ILE A 144 0.66 -3.94 -3.75
N GLY A 145 0.69 -5.25 -3.53
CA GLY A 145 -0.31 -6.17 -4.06
C GLY A 145 -1.51 -6.32 -3.13
N THR A 146 -2.70 -6.49 -3.68
CA THR A 146 -3.86 -7.01 -2.95
C THR A 146 -4.32 -8.32 -3.55
N MET A 147 -4.80 -9.23 -2.71
CA MET A 147 -5.48 -10.44 -3.18
C MET A 147 -6.46 -10.97 -2.14
N ASN A 148 -7.40 -11.79 -2.60
CA ASN A 148 -8.19 -12.59 -1.70
C ASN A 148 -7.31 -13.65 -1.00
N GLN A 149 -7.82 -14.22 0.10
CA GLN A 149 -7.06 -15.16 0.94
C GLN A 149 -6.35 -16.20 0.07
N ALA A 150 -5.03 -16.22 0.15
CA ALA A 150 -4.23 -17.00 -0.78
C ALA A 150 -4.33 -18.50 -0.49
N THR A 151 -4.44 -19.28 -1.55
CA THR A 151 -4.17 -20.72 -1.54
C THR A 151 -2.66 -20.93 -1.35
N SER A 152 -2.30 -21.93 -0.55
CA SER A 152 -0.96 -22.18 0.00
C SER A 152 0.19 -22.31 -1.02
N CYS A 153 -0.07 -22.57 -2.29
CA CYS A 153 0.97 -22.82 -3.30
C CYS A 153 1.51 -21.54 -3.97
N SER A 154 0.74 -20.48 -4.10
CA SER A 154 1.21 -19.23 -4.72
C SER A 154 1.99 -18.34 -3.75
N THR A 155 1.84 -18.58 -2.44
CA THR A 155 2.45 -17.74 -1.39
C THR A 155 3.94 -17.98 -1.19
N THR A 156 4.38 -19.23 -1.28
CA THR A 156 5.76 -19.63 -1.02
C THR A 156 6.72 -19.13 -2.10
N ASN A 157 6.34 -19.28 -3.38
CA ASN A 157 7.19 -18.85 -4.49
C ASN A 157 7.35 -17.33 -4.54
N LEU A 158 6.28 -16.56 -4.31
CA LEU A 158 6.36 -15.10 -4.27
C LEU A 158 7.21 -14.59 -3.09
N GLN A 159 7.16 -15.31 -1.96
CA GLN A 159 7.96 -14.97 -0.79
C GLN A 159 9.44 -15.32 -1.00
N LEU A 160 9.74 -16.50 -1.53
CA LEU A 160 11.11 -17.00 -1.65
C LEU A 160 11.85 -16.42 -2.86
N HIS A 161 11.18 -16.29 -4.00
CA HIS A 161 11.83 -15.88 -5.25
C HIS A 161 11.63 -14.40 -5.59
N HIS A 162 10.57 -13.77 -5.08
CA HIS A 162 10.25 -12.37 -5.44
C HIS A 162 10.32 -11.38 -4.27
N ASN A 163 10.74 -11.85 -3.09
CA ASN A 163 10.91 -11.07 -1.86
C ASN A 163 9.64 -10.33 -1.42
N PHE A 164 8.46 -10.87 -1.74
CA PHE A 164 7.20 -10.32 -1.23
C PHE A 164 7.02 -10.67 0.24
N ARG A 165 6.62 -9.66 1.03
CA ARG A 165 6.14 -9.88 2.40
C ARG A 165 4.62 -9.94 2.45
N TRP A 166 4.14 -11.01 3.04
CA TRP A 166 2.71 -11.26 3.22
C TRP A 166 2.18 -10.57 4.46
N VAL A 167 1.08 -9.84 4.30
CA VAL A 167 0.32 -9.22 5.38
C VAL A 167 -1.09 -9.78 5.32
N LEU A 168 -1.44 -10.59 6.32
CA LEU A 168 -2.77 -11.16 6.46
C LEU A 168 -3.72 -10.17 7.13
N MET A 169 -4.82 -9.82 6.45
CA MET A 169 -5.92 -9.01 6.96
C MET A 169 -7.11 -9.92 7.31
N ALA A 170 -7.01 -10.62 8.43
CA ALA A 170 -8.07 -11.49 8.93
C ALA A 170 -9.03 -10.75 9.88
N ASN A 171 -10.32 -11.09 9.82
CA ASN A 171 -11.38 -10.39 10.58
C ASN A 171 -11.16 -10.41 12.11
N HIS A 172 -10.52 -11.46 12.62
CA HIS A 172 -10.26 -11.67 14.03
C HIS A 172 -8.94 -11.04 14.51
N MET A 173 -8.21 -10.35 13.64
CA MET A 173 -6.91 -9.74 13.92
C MET A 173 -6.89 -8.27 13.47
N GLU A 174 -5.99 -7.49 14.04
CA GLU A 174 -5.63 -6.20 13.46
C GLU A 174 -5.04 -6.42 12.05
N PRO A 175 -5.35 -5.55 11.06
CA PRO A 175 -5.94 -4.23 11.24
C PRO A 175 -7.48 -4.23 11.26
N VAL A 176 -8.15 -5.37 11.01
CA VAL A 176 -9.60 -5.44 10.80
C VAL A 176 -10.37 -5.46 12.13
N LYS A 177 -9.83 -6.16 13.12
CA LYS A 177 -10.41 -6.24 14.47
C LYS A 177 -10.55 -4.85 15.07
N GLY A 178 -11.77 -4.50 15.50
CA GLY A 178 -12.04 -3.25 16.21
C GLY A 178 -12.19 -2.01 15.31
N VAL A 179 -12.03 -2.12 13.98
CA VAL A 179 -12.23 -0.99 13.05
C VAL A 179 -13.62 -0.41 13.19
N LEU A 180 -14.65 -1.24 13.22
CA LEU A 180 -16.03 -0.79 13.38
C LEU A 180 -16.21 0.08 14.64
N SER A 181 -15.70 -0.39 15.78
CA SER A 181 -15.76 0.35 17.04
C SER A 181 -14.98 1.66 17.00
N ARG A 182 -13.87 1.72 16.26
CA ARG A 182 -13.08 2.95 16.08
C ARG A 182 -13.80 3.94 15.15
N VAL A 183 -14.37 3.46 14.04
CA VAL A 183 -15.17 4.26 13.11
C VAL A 183 -16.39 4.85 13.82
N ALA A 184 -17.14 4.03 14.55
CA ALA A 184 -18.32 4.47 15.29
C ALA A 184 -17.97 5.55 16.32
N ARG A 185 -16.91 5.35 17.11
CA ARG A 185 -16.43 6.35 18.07
C ARG A 185 -16.03 7.66 17.39
N ARG A 186 -15.26 7.60 16.29
CA ARG A 186 -14.88 8.80 15.54
C ARG A 186 -16.10 9.56 15.00
N ARG A 187 -17.10 8.84 14.48
CA ARG A 187 -18.34 9.44 13.98
C ARG A 187 -19.16 10.07 15.10
N LEU A 188 -19.27 9.40 16.24
CA LEU A 188 -19.97 9.94 17.42
C LEU A 188 -19.31 11.25 17.88
N THR A 189 -17.99 11.24 18.08
CA THR A 189 -17.25 12.45 18.48
C THR A 189 -17.40 13.58 17.45
N HIS A 190 -17.42 13.27 16.15
CA HIS A 190 -17.63 14.30 15.13
C HIS A 190 -19.02 14.92 15.23
N ALA A 191 -20.06 14.10 15.40
CA ALA A 191 -21.43 14.56 15.56
C ALA A 191 -21.61 15.39 16.85
N GLU A 192 -20.93 15.03 17.94
CA GLU A 192 -20.94 15.80 19.20
C GLU A 192 -20.25 17.16 19.09
N VAL A 193 -19.27 17.30 18.19
CA VAL A 193 -18.58 18.58 17.95
C VAL A 193 -19.36 19.49 17.00
N GLU A 194 -20.15 18.91 16.09
CA GLU A 194 -21.01 19.65 15.16
C GLU A 194 -22.36 20.08 15.76
N ALA A 195 -22.77 19.48 16.88
CA ALA A 195 -24.00 19.79 17.61
C ALA A 195 -23.82 20.98 18.57
#